data_AF-A0A6G3LNW8-F1
#
_entry.id   AF-A0A6G3LNW8-F1
#
_cell.length_a   1.000
_cell.length_b   1.000
_cell.length_c   1.000
_cell.angle_alpha   90.00
_cell.angle_beta   90.00
_cell.angle_gamma   90.00
#
_symmetry.space_group_name_H-M   'P 1'
#
loop_
_entity.id
_entity.type
_entity.pdbx_description
1 polymer ?
#
loop_
_entity_poly.entity_id
_entity_poly.type
_entity_poly.pdbx_seq_one_letter_code
_entity_poly.pdbx_strand_id
1 'polypeptide(L)'
;MKKMNNEAVLFVLSEIKRNNGTLNDKDLYENVNKALKYVGQEISPKEFNKLLLILETRGYIRVEGSRKNMRIIKLLKKEANTSGS
;
A
#
# COMPACT_ATOMS: atom_id res chain seq x y z
N MET A 1 -12.88 -11.88 -12.01
CA MET A 1 -12.22 -10.84 -11.19
C MET A 1 -11.56 -9.81 -12.12
N LYS A 2 -11.80 -8.51 -11.95
CA LYS A 2 -11.07 -7.44 -12.68
C LYS A 2 -9.56 -7.63 -12.41
N LYS A 3 -8.73 -7.70 -13.46
CA LYS A 3 -7.27 -7.78 -13.31
C LYS A 3 -6.81 -6.64 -12.41
N MET A 4 -5.99 -6.96 -11.42
CA MET A 4 -5.42 -5.97 -10.52
C MET A 4 -4.43 -5.11 -11.31
N ASN A 5 -4.47 -3.81 -11.10
CA ASN A 5 -3.53 -2.88 -11.73
C ASN A 5 -2.14 -3.11 -11.10
N ASN A 6 -1.21 -3.68 -11.88
CA ASN A 6 0.13 -4.06 -11.41
C ASN A 6 0.95 -2.82 -11.05
N GLU A 7 0.75 -1.73 -11.78
CA GLU A 7 1.40 -0.44 -11.54
C GLU A 7 0.97 0.15 -10.19
N ALA A 8 -0.32 0.07 -9.86
CA ALA A 8 -0.84 0.53 -8.57
C ALA A 8 -0.22 -0.23 -7.38
N VAL A 9 -0.04 -1.54 -7.50
CA VAL A 9 0.66 -2.36 -6.48
C VAL A 9 2.09 -1.85 -6.28
N LEU A 10 2.83 -1.68 -7.38
CA LEU A 10 4.22 -1.23 -7.34
C LEU A 10 4.35 0.16 -6.73
N PHE A 11 3.47 1.09 -7.11
CA PHE A 11 3.49 2.45 -6.57
C PHE A 11 3.14 2.49 -5.08
N VAL A 12 2.17 1.71 -4.61
CA VAL A 12 1.86 1.61 -3.18
C VAL A 12 3.07 1.16 -2.38
N LEU A 13 3.68 0.03 -2.76
CA LEU A 13 4.82 -0.51 -2.01
C LEU A 13 6.04 0.40 -2.07
N SER A 14 6.30 1.02 -3.24
CA SER A 14 7.41 1.94 -3.43
C SER A 14 7.22 3.22 -2.59
N GLU A 15 6.01 3.75 -2.54
CA GLU A 15 5.71 4.97 -1.78
C GLU A 15 5.87 4.74 -0.28
N ILE A 16 5.35 3.62 0.25
CA ILE A 16 5.55 3.27 1.67
C ILE A 16 7.04 3.10 1.97
N LYS A 17 7.79 2.42 1.08
CA LYS A 17 9.24 2.22 1.24
C LYS A 17 10.02 3.54 1.24
N ARG A 18 9.68 4.49 0.36
CA ARG A 18 10.27 5.84 0.31
C ARG A 18 10.02 6.63 1.59
N ASN A 19 8.87 6.41 2.24
CA ASN A 19 8.51 7.05 3.50
C ASN A 19 8.95 6.21 4.73
N ASN A 20 10.17 5.67 4.69
CA ASN A 20 10.75 4.88 5.78
C ASN A 20 9.90 3.68 6.25
N GLY A 21 9.08 3.12 5.35
CA GLY A 21 8.24 1.96 5.64
C GLY A 21 6.93 2.29 6.37
N THR A 22 6.55 3.56 6.53
CA THR A 22 5.29 3.93 7.19
C THR A 22 4.70 5.21 6.60
N LEU A 23 3.40 5.22 6.31
CA LEU A 23 2.70 6.41 5.83
C LEU A 23 1.23 6.37 6.23
N ASN A 24 0.58 7.53 6.37
CA ASN A 24 -0.87 7.53 6.54
C ASN A 24 -1.57 7.24 5.21
N ASP A 25 -2.77 6.68 5.31
CA ASP A 25 -3.60 6.24 4.19
C ASP A 25 -3.97 7.38 3.21
N LYS A 26 -4.25 8.58 3.73
CA LYS A 26 -4.60 9.73 2.90
C LYS A 26 -3.43 10.15 2.00
N ASP A 27 -2.26 10.35 2.60
CA ASP A 27 -1.07 10.77 1.87
C ASP A 27 -0.62 9.68 0.89
N LEU A 28 -0.73 8.40 1.29
CA LEU A 28 -0.43 7.28 0.41
C LEU A 28 -1.35 7.27 -0.82
N TYR A 29 -2.67 7.45 -0.63
CA TYR A 29 -3.62 7.52 -1.74
C TYR A 29 -3.30 8.68 -2.68
N GLU A 30 -3.06 9.88 -2.14
CA GLU A 30 -2.76 11.07 -2.95
C GLU A 30 -1.47 10.90 -3.75
N ASN A 31 -0.41 10.38 -3.15
CA ASN A 31 0.88 10.19 -3.81
C ASN A 31 0.83 9.08 -4.87
N VAL A 32 0.16 7.96 -4.58
CA VAL A 32 -0.03 6.87 -5.55
C VAL A 32 -0.86 7.34 -6.74
N ASN A 33 -1.94 8.08 -6.49
CA ASN A 33 -2.79 8.57 -7.58
C ASN A 33 -2.08 9.64 -8.42
N LYS A 34 -1.23 10.49 -7.81
CA LYS A 34 -0.34 11.39 -8.56
C LYS A 34 0.64 10.60 -9.44
N ALA A 35 1.26 9.54 -8.92
CA ALA A 35 2.18 8.68 -9.66
C ALA A 35 1.50 7.99 -10.86
N LEU A 36 0.30 7.44 -10.65
CA LEU A 36 -0.50 6.79 -11.70
C LEU A 36 -0.88 7.75 -12.84
N LYS A 37 -1.18 9.02 -12.52
CA LYS A 37 -1.51 10.02 -13.54
C LYS A 37 -0.38 10.25 -14.55
N TYR A 38 0.89 10.16 -14.13
CA TYR A 38 2.03 10.28 -15.05
C TYR A 38 2.09 9.15 -16.08
N VAL A 39 1.47 8.00 -15.79
CA VAL A 39 1.39 6.85 -16.71
C VAL A 39 -0.01 6.68 -17.32
N GLY A 40 -0.84 7.73 -17.28
CA GLY A 40 -2.18 7.73 -17.89
C GLY A 40 -3.21 6.85 -17.16
N GLN A 41 -2.98 6.56 -15.88
CA GLN A 41 -3.87 5.74 -15.05
C GLN A 41 -4.38 6.52 -13.84
N GLU A 42 -5.43 6.00 -13.21
CA GLU A 42 -5.95 6.48 -11.94
C GLU A 42 -6.48 5.31 -11.10
N ILE A 43 -6.62 5.54 -9.80
CA ILE A 43 -7.23 4.58 -8.89
C ILE A 43 -8.31 5.27 -8.06
N SER A 44 -9.50 4.68 -8.03
CA SER A 44 -10.58 5.18 -7.17
C SER A 44 -10.30 4.87 -5.68
N PRO A 45 -10.90 5.60 -4.73
CA PRO A 45 -10.77 5.28 -3.30
C PRO A 45 -11.22 3.84 -2.97
N LYS A 46 -12.23 3.32 -3.67
CA LYS A 46 -12.73 1.95 -3.49
C LYS A 46 -11.70 0.91 -3.96
N GLU A 47 -11.08 1.14 -5.11
CA GLU A 47 -10.03 0.26 -5.63
C GLU A 47 -8.77 0.30 -4.77
N PHE A 48 -8.39 1.49 -4.29
CA PHE A 48 -7.27 1.66 -3.38
C PHE A 48 -7.49 0.92 -2.04
N ASN A 49 -8.67 1.06 -1.44
CA ASN A 49 -9.05 0.30 -0.24
C ASN A 49 -8.97 -1.21 -0.45
N LYS A 50 -9.48 -1.69 -1.59
CA LYS A 50 -9.40 -3.11 -1.95
C LYS A 50 -7.95 -3.55 -2.13
N LEU A 51 -7.11 -2.72 -2.73
CA LEU A 51 -5.68 -2.99 -2.90
C LEU A 51 -4.97 -3.11 -1.54
N LEU A 52 -5.21 -2.18 -0.61
CA LEU A 52 -4.63 -2.26 0.75
C LEU A 52 -5.05 -3.56 1.45
N LEU A 53 -6.33 -3.94 1.39
CA LEU A 53 -6.81 -5.20 1.96
C LEU A 53 -6.10 -6.42 1.35
N ILE A 54 -5.90 -6.43 0.03
CA ILE A 54 -5.19 -7.51 -0.66
C ILE A 54 -3.71 -7.57 -0.24
N LEU A 55 -3.05 -6.42 -0.10
CA LEU A 55 -1.65 -6.36 0.32
C LEU A 55 -1.46 -6.78 1.78
N GLU A 56 -2.41 -6.40 2.64
CA GLU A 56 -2.42 -6.79 4.05
C GLU A 56 -2.63 -8.29 4.22
N THR A 57 -3.65 -8.86 3.57
CA THR A 57 -3.92 -10.30 3.61
C THR A 57 -2.78 -11.15 3.03
N ARG A 58 -1.97 -10.58 2.14
CA ARG A 58 -0.76 -11.22 1.58
C ARG A 58 0.50 -10.98 2.41
N GLY A 59 0.41 -10.25 3.53
CA GLY A 59 1.54 -10.00 4.43
C GLY A 59 2.59 -9.03 3.90
N TYR A 60 2.25 -8.16 2.93
CA TYR A 60 3.16 -7.11 2.46
C TYR A 60 3.10 -5.86 3.34
N ILE A 61 1.93 -5.56 3.89
CA ILE A 61 1.70 -4.38 4.72
C ILE A 61 0.87 -4.72 5.95
N ARG A 62 0.86 -3.82 6.92
CA ARG A 62 -0.08 -3.82 8.05
C ARG A 62 -0.83 -2.50 8.06
N VAL A 63 -2.15 -2.57 8.23
CA VAL A 63 -3.03 -1.40 8.37
C VAL A 63 -3.40 -1.26 9.84
N GLU A 64 -2.99 -0.15 10.45
CA GLU A 64 -3.30 0.15 11.84
C GLU A 64 -4.32 1.30 11.90
N GLY A 65 -5.41 1.09 12.63
CA GLY A 65 -6.35 2.17 12.96
C GLY A 65 -5.73 3.14 13.94
N SER A 66 -5.81 4.44 13.66
CA SER A 66 -5.45 5.52 14.58
C SER A 66 -6.69 6.25 15.08
N ARG A 67 -6.55 7.01 16.16
CA ARG A 67 -7.61 7.90 16.67
C ARG A 67 -7.93 8.94 15.59
N LYS A 68 -9.23 9.26 15.40
CA LYS A 68 -9.78 10.20 14.39
C LYS A 68 -9.87 9.68 12.94
N ASN A 69 -10.25 8.41 12.72
CA ASN A 69 -10.49 7.83 11.37
C ASN A 69 -9.28 7.86 10.42
N MET A 70 -8.07 8.01 10.95
CA MET A 70 -6.84 7.96 10.17
C MET A 70 -6.25 6.55 10.25
N ARG A 71 -5.80 5.99 9.14
CA ARG A 71 -5.11 4.69 9.09
C ARG A 71 -3.63 4.91 8.84
N ILE A 72 -2.79 4.16 9.55
CA ILE A 72 -1.35 4.09 9.30
C ILE A 72 -1.06 2.80 8.55
N ILE A 73 -0.29 2.91 7.47
CA ILE A 73 0.10 1.80 6.61
C ILE A 73 1.58 1.57 6.80
N LYS A 74 1.93 0.36 7.27
CA LYS A 74 3.32 -0.03 7.52
C LYS A 74 3.75 -1.12 6.54
N LEU A 75 4.94 -0.99 5.97
CA LEU A 75 5.55 -2.06 5.19
C LEU A 75 6.01 -3.16 6.14
N LEU A 76 5.60 -4.40 5.87
CA LEU A 76 6.14 -5.55 6.56
C LEU A 76 7.46 -5.92 5.89
N LYS A 77 8.56 -5.92 6.66
CA LYS A 77 9.77 -6.59 6.21
C LYS A 77 9.41 -8.05 6.10
N LYS A 78 9.62 -8.65 4.94
CA LYS A 78 9.66 -10.10 4.83
C LYS A 78 10.80 -10.50 5.77
N GLU A 79 10.49 -11.04 6.94
CA GLU A 79 11.51 -11.75 7.68
C GLU A 79 12.00 -12.81 6.71
N ALA A 80 13.25 -12.70 6.27
CA ALA A 80 13.91 -13.82 5.67
C ALA A 80 13.73 -14.94 6.71
N ASN A 81 13.08 -16.04 6.34
CA ASN A 81 12.95 -17.19 7.22
C ASN A 81 14.36 -17.58 7.71
N THR A 82 14.76 -17.07 8.87
CA THR A 82 15.74 -17.69 9.75
C THR A 82 14.94 -18.53 10.72
N SER A 83 14.30 -19.56 10.18
CA SER A 83 13.90 -20.74 10.95
C SER A 83 14.91 -21.82 10.60
N GLY A 84 15.76 -22.17 11.57
CA GLY A 84 16.57 -23.38 11.54
C GLY A 84 18.07 -23.17 11.77
N SER A 85 18.47 -22.90 13.01
CA SER A 85 19.70 -23.45 13.60
C SER A 85 19.31 -24.27 14.81
#